data_AF-A0A264Y852-F1
#
_entry.id   AF-A0A264Y852-F1
#
_cell.length_a   1.000
_cell.length_b   1.000
_cell.length_c   1.000
_cell.angle_alpha   90.00
_cell.angle_beta   90.00
_cell.angle_gamma   90.00
#
_symmetry.space_group_name_H-M   'P 1'
#
loop_
_entity.id
_entity.type
_entity.pdbx_description
1 polymer ?
#
loop_
_entity_poly.entity_id
_entity_poly.type
_entity_poly.pdbx_seq_one_letter_code
_entity_poly.pdbx_strand_id
1 'polypeptide(L)'
;MNWHEIVKYSPQKYDSNGIYTTDEWTSIWDVGKKFDGKLFTLEEYLRVEQRYVSVILSIMKAMNCKYMTIQYLEADKEYITSSIKSSKFYNIDSELLKSLPLLEENRRIHISKITDIIRLSLREYIYVVLRNKEHKLHIKFGYDYYLNVSCSLNCDTLKNIVYREGLYLDPR
;
A
#
# COMPACT_ATOMS: atom_id res chain seq x y z
N MET A 1 -14.83 4.48 -15.02
CA MET A 1 -14.24 4.37 -13.67
C MET A 1 -13.16 5.40 -13.61
N ASN A 2 -13.13 6.18 -12.54
CA ASN A 2 -12.11 7.21 -12.36
C ASN A 2 -10.99 6.63 -11.52
N TRP A 3 -9.77 7.07 -11.83
CA TRP A 3 -8.62 6.80 -10.98
C TRP A 3 -8.58 7.84 -9.87
N HIS A 4 -8.29 7.37 -8.66
CA HIS A 4 -8.00 8.19 -7.51
C HIS A 4 -6.67 7.75 -6.93
N GLU A 5 -5.91 8.69 -6.41
CA GLU A 5 -4.66 8.42 -5.74
C GLU A 5 -4.84 8.63 -4.23
N ILE A 6 -4.39 7.66 -3.44
CA ILE A 6 -4.51 7.64 -1.99
C ILE A 6 -3.12 7.79 -1.40
N VAL A 7 -2.93 8.79 -0.55
CA VAL A 7 -1.62 9.22 -0.04
C VAL A 7 -1.64 9.41 1.47
N LYS A 8 -0.47 9.25 2.11
CA LYS A 8 -0.24 9.63 3.52
C LYS A 8 -0.03 11.14 3.69
N TYR A 9 0.27 11.81 2.59
CA TYR A 9 0.61 13.22 2.51
C TYR A 9 -0.62 14.10 2.79
N SER A 10 -0.59 14.85 3.88
CA SER A 10 -1.66 15.80 4.20
C SER A 10 -1.77 16.88 3.12
N PRO A 11 -2.97 17.13 2.56
CA PRO A 11 -3.22 18.20 1.59
C PRO A 11 -2.81 19.60 2.08
N GLN A 12 -2.76 19.81 3.40
CA GLN A 12 -2.41 21.11 4.01
C GLN A 12 -0.92 21.44 3.92
N LYS A 13 -0.08 20.48 3.54
CA LYS A 13 1.37 20.62 3.43
C LYS A 13 1.85 20.89 2.00
N TYR A 14 0.93 21.02 1.05
CA TYR A 14 1.24 21.48 -0.30
C TYR A 14 1.19 23.01 -0.34
N ASP A 15 2.14 23.62 -1.05
CA ASP A 15 2.10 25.07 -1.31
C ASP A 15 1.10 25.41 -2.43
N SER A 16 0.99 26.70 -2.76
CA SER A 16 0.12 27.19 -3.84
C SER A 16 0.50 26.68 -5.23
N ASN A 17 1.70 26.12 -5.41
CA ASN A 17 2.16 25.52 -6.66
C ASN A 17 1.96 23.99 -6.69
N GLY A 18 1.36 23.41 -5.63
CA GLY A 18 1.14 21.97 -5.51
C GLY A 18 2.42 21.19 -5.16
N ILE A 19 3.45 21.86 -4.64
CA ILE A 19 4.70 21.24 -4.19
C ILE A 19 4.54 20.83 -2.73
N TYR A 20 4.91 19.59 -2.41
CA TYR A 20 4.93 19.12 -1.02
C TYR A 20 6.10 19.74 -0.28
N THR A 21 5.84 20.39 0.86
CA THR A 21 6.83 21.24 1.54
C THR A 21 7.40 20.66 2.82
N THR A 22 6.92 19.48 3.25
CA THR A 22 7.39 18.84 4.48
C THR A 22 8.44 17.78 4.17
N ASP A 23 9.53 17.77 4.94
CA ASP A 23 10.50 16.70 4.95
C ASP A 23 9.94 15.52 5.74
N GLU A 24 9.53 14.45 5.05
CA GLU A 24 9.03 13.24 5.68
C GLU A 24 9.49 12.00 4.92
N TRP A 25 9.49 10.86 5.62
CA TRP A 25 9.98 9.58 5.11
C TRP A 25 9.18 9.10 3.90
N THR A 26 9.85 8.40 2.98
CA THR A 26 9.28 7.92 1.71
C THR A 26 9.47 6.42 1.53
N SER A 27 10.12 5.74 2.50
CA SER A 27 10.42 4.32 2.44
C SER A 27 10.47 3.67 3.84
N ILE A 28 10.21 2.35 3.94
CA ILE A 28 10.53 1.58 5.14
C ILE A 28 12.03 1.64 5.48
N TRP A 29 12.88 1.75 4.45
CA TRP A 29 14.33 1.80 4.61
C TRP A 29 14.80 3.09 5.31
N ASP A 30 13.92 4.10 5.41
CA ASP A 30 14.17 5.32 6.15
C ASP A 30 14.04 5.17 7.67
N VAL A 31 13.49 4.06 8.18
CA VAL A 31 13.38 3.85 9.63
C VAL A 31 14.74 3.98 10.31
N GLY A 32 14.82 4.86 11.29
CA GLY A 32 16.04 5.25 12.00
C GLY A 32 16.65 6.58 11.54
N LYS A 33 16.19 7.15 10.42
CA LYS A 33 16.57 8.50 9.97
C LYS A 33 15.74 9.57 10.69
N LYS A 34 16.18 10.83 10.58
CA LYS A 34 15.44 11.98 11.08
C LYS A 34 14.84 12.77 9.93
N PHE A 35 13.60 13.20 10.13
CA PHE A 35 12.83 14.06 9.23
C PHE A 35 12.23 15.17 10.06
N ASP A 36 12.39 16.43 9.65
CA ASP A 36 12.02 17.60 10.48
C ASP A 36 12.52 17.50 11.94
N GLY A 37 13.76 17.00 12.10
CA GLY A 37 14.40 16.82 13.40
C GLY A 37 13.84 15.66 14.25
N LYS A 38 12.79 14.96 13.81
CA LYS A 38 12.15 13.84 14.52
C LYS A 38 12.65 12.50 14.00
N LEU A 39 12.90 11.56 14.91
CA LEU A 39 13.28 10.19 14.55
C LEU A 39 12.08 9.46 13.94
N PHE A 40 12.24 8.94 12.72
CA PHE A 40 11.24 8.06 12.11
C PHE A 40 11.42 6.64 12.65
N THR A 41 10.38 6.12 13.28
CA THR A 41 10.42 4.84 14.01
C THR A 41 9.73 3.72 13.25
N LEU A 42 10.07 2.48 13.58
CA LEU A 42 9.38 1.30 13.03
C LEU A 42 7.90 1.29 13.42
N GLU A 43 7.56 1.72 14.63
CA GLU A 43 6.17 1.81 15.08
C GLU A 43 5.35 2.76 14.20
N GLU A 44 5.92 3.91 13.87
CA GLU A 44 5.28 4.87 12.97
C GLU A 44 5.07 4.28 11.57
N TYR A 45 6.09 3.60 11.03
CA TYR A 45 5.97 2.89 9.75
C TYR A 45 4.82 1.88 9.78
N LEU A 46 4.81 0.98 10.75
CA LEU A 46 3.81 -0.09 10.87
C LEU A 46 2.40 0.47 11.04
N ARG A 47 2.26 1.59 11.76
CA ARG A 47 0.99 2.31 11.87
C ARG A 47 0.50 2.80 10.52
N VAL A 48 1.36 3.39 9.69
CA VAL A 48 0.97 3.90 8.37
C VAL A 48 0.73 2.76 7.38
N GLU A 49 1.57 1.73 7.34
CA GLU A 49 1.33 0.51 6.57
C GLU A 49 -0.07 -0.06 6.85
N GLN A 50 -0.43 -0.17 8.13
CA GLN A 50 -1.72 -0.72 8.54
C GLN A 50 -2.89 0.14 8.05
N ARG A 51 -2.75 1.47 7.91
CA ARG A 51 -3.78 2.34 7.33
C ARG A 51 -4.03 2.01 5.87
N TYR A 52 -2.98 1.81 5.06
CA TYR A 52 -3.12 1.39 3.67
C TYR A 52 -3.80 0.03 3.55
N VAL A 53 -3.40 -0.94 4.38
CA VAL A 53 -4.06 -2.25 4.45
C VAL A 53 -5.55 -2.09 4.80
N SER A 54 -5.89 -1.30 5.81
CA SER A 54 -7.27 -1.07 6.25
C SER A 54 -8.12 -0.40 5.16
N VAL A 55 -7.57 0.56 4.42
CA VAL A 55 -8.24 1.22 3.30
C VAL A 55 -8.55 0.20 2.19
N ILE A 56 -7.55 -0.58 1.74
CA ILE A 56 -7.74 -1.58 0.69
C ILE A 56 -8.81 -2.60 1.09
N LEU A 57 -8.73 -3.13 2.32
CA LEU A 57 -9.72 -4.07 2.84
C LEU A 57 -11.12 -3.45 2.95
N SER A 58 -11.22 -2.18 3.34
CA SER A 58 -12.49 -1.47 3.43
C SER A 58 -13.13 -1.23 2.07
N ILE A 59 -12.33 -0.87 1.06
CA ILE A 59 -12.79 -0.75 -0.34
C ILE A 59 -13.29 -2.11 -0.84
N MET A 60 -12.49 -3.17 -0.65
CA MET A 60 -12.90 -4.53 -1.02
C MET A 60 -14.22 -4.94 -0.35
N LYS A 61 -14.38 -4.70 0.96
CA LYS A 61 -15.61 -4.99 1.71
C LYS A 61 -16.80 -4.18 1.21
N ALA A 62 -16.64 -2.88 1.00
CA ALA A 62 -17.70 -1.98 0.51
C ALA A 62 -18.19 -2.39 -0.89
N MET A 63 -17.30 -2.97 -1.70
CA MET A 63 -17.62 -3.48 -3.03
C MET A 63 -18.05 -4.96 -3.04
N ASN A 64 -18.18 -5.59 -1.87
CA ASN A 64 -18.39 -7.02 -1.69
C ASN A 64 -17.38 -7.91 -2.44
N CYS A 65 -16.17 -7.40 -2.68
CA CYS A 65 -15.09 -8.06 -3.38
C CYS A 65 -14.32 -8.99 -2.43
N LYS A 66 -14.43 -10.30 -2.62
CA LYS A 66 -13.80 -11.31 -1.74
C LYS A 66 -12.42 -11.76 -2.18
N TYR A 67 -11.98 -11.35 -3.38
CA TYR A 67 -10.68 -11.72 -3.92
C TYR A 67 -10.16 -10.65 -4.88
N MET A 68 -8.85 -10.57 -5.04
CA MET A 68 -8.20 -9.85 -6.13
C MET A 68 -7.39 -10.82 -6.97
N THR A 69 -7.26 -10.56 -8.26
CA THR A 69 -6.33 -11.28 -9.13
C THR A 69 -5.04 -10.47 -9.24
N ILE A 70 -3.89 -11.12 -9.11
CA ILE A 70 -2.60 -10.53 -9.47
C ILE A 70 -2.58 -10.34 -10.99
N GLN A 71 -2.73 -9.11 -11.46
CA GLN A 71 -2.72 -8.80 -12.89
C GLN A 71 -1.30 -8.69 -13.44
N TYR A 72 -0.40 -8.12 -12.65
CA TYR A 72 1.00 -7.93 -13.00
C TYR A 72 1.85 -8.07 -11.74
N LEU A 73 3.05 -8.64 -11.88
CA LEU A 73 3.92 -8.92 -10.76
C LEU A 73 5.40 -8.82 -11.15
N GLU A 74 6.16 -8.04 -10.40
CA GLU A 74 7.62 -8.10 -10.35
C GLU A 74 8.02 -8.65 -8.99
N ALA A 75 8.45 -9.92 -8.96
CA ALA A 75 8.83 -10.62 -7.74
C ALA A 75 9.84 -11.73 -8.04
N ASP A 76 11.08 -11.53 -7.62
CA ASP A 76 12.11 -12.57 -7.59
C ASP A 76 12.11 -13.22 -6.20
N LYS A 77 11.70 -14.49 -6.13
CA LYS A 77 11.46 -15.20 -4.86
C LYS A 77 12.77 -15.46 -4.10
N GLU A 78 13.87 -15.73 -4.80
CA GLU A 78 15.20 -15.89 -4.24
C GLU A 78 15.71 -14.57 -3.65
N TYR A 79 15.54 -13.47 -4.39
CA TYR A 79 15.87 -12.12 -3.94
C TYR A 79 15.06 -11.75 -2.70
N ILE A 80 13.72 -11.89 -2.73
CA ILE A 80 12.86 -11.55 -1.59
C ILE A 80 13.28 -12.36 -0.35
N THR A 81 13.52 -13.67 -0.52
CA THR A 81 13.95 -14.54 0.58
C THR A 81 15.27 -14.07 1.19
N SER A 82 16.25 -13.75 0.35
CA SER A 82 17.58 -13.31 0.78
C SER A 82 17.53 -11.92 1.43
N SER A 83 16.74 -11.00 0.86
CA SER A 83 16.53 -9.64 1.37
C SER A 83 15.83 -9.65 2.72
N ILE A 84 14.78 -10.46 2.91
CA ILE A 84 14.11 -10.60 4.22
C ILE A 84 15.06 -11.20 5.27
N LYS A 85 15.78 -12.28 4.92
CA LYS A 85 16.68 -12.95 5.87
C LYS A 85 17.85 -12.09 6.34
N SER A 86 18.33 -11.19 5.48
CA SER A 86 19.43 -10.27 5.80
C SER A 86 18.98 -8.92 6.35
N SER A 87 17.67 -8.62 6.30
CA SER A 87 17.10 -7.35 6.74
C SER A 87 17.14 -7.18 8.25
N LYS A 88 17.38 -5.94 8.71
CA LYS A 88 17.19 -5.53 10.12
C LYS A 88 15.74 -5.69 10.61
N PHE A 89 14.80 -5.92 9.69
CA PHE A 89 13.37 -6.12 9.94
C PHE A 89 12.94 -7.60 9.93
N TYR A 90 13.89 -8.56 9.87
CA TYR A 90 13.61 -9.99 9.78
C TYR A 90 12.48 -10.50 10.70
N ASN A 91 12.46 -10.05 11.97
CA ASN A 91 11.46 -10.49 12.94
C ASN A 91 10.02 -10.15 12.54
N ILE A 92 9.80 -9.06 11.81
CA ILE A 92 8.47 -8.64 11.35
C ILE A 92 8.16 -9.04 9.90
N ASP A 93 9.19 -9.40 9.13
CA ASP A 93 9.07 -9.77 7.71
C ASP A 93 9.04 -11.29 7.48
N SER A 94 9.66 -12.07 8.36
CA SER A 94 9.83 -13.52 8.19
C SER A 94 8.52 -14.27 7.92
N GLU A 95 7.41 -13.83 8.52
CA GLU A 95 6.08 -14.40 8.28
C GLU A 95 5.56 -14.17 6.85
N LEU A 96 5.97 -13.07 6.18
CA LEU A 96 5.60 -12.79 4.79
C LEU A 96 6.16 -13.83 3.82
N LEU A 97 7.22 -14.56 4.19
CA LEU A 97 7.78 -15.65 3.36
C LEU A 97 6.75 -16.75 3.08
N LYS A 98 5.76 -16.95 3.97
CA LYS A 98 4.66 -17.90 3.77
C LYS A 98 3.75 -17.54 2.59
N SER A 99 3.78 -16.29 2.14
CA SER A 99 2.98 -15.80 1.02
C SER A 99 3.69 -15.89 -0.34
N LEU A 100 5.00 -16.23 -0.39
CA LEU A 100 5.73 -16.36 -1.66
C LEU A 100 5.11 -17.35 -2.66
N PRO A 101 4.54 -18.51 -2.23
CA PRO A 101 3.84 -19.40 -3.16
C PRO A 101 2.60 -18.78 -3.81
N LEU A 102 2.11 -17.65 -3.29
CA LEU A 102 0.98 -16.91 -3.84
C LEU A 102 1.38 -15.85 -4.88
N LEU A 103 2.68 -15.58 -5.04
CA LEU A 103 3.20 -14.56 -5.95
C LEU A 103 3.32 -15.12 -7.37
N GLU A 104 2.19 -15.14 -8.06
CA GLU A 104 2.07 -15.56 -9.46
C GLU A 104 1.02 -14.71 -10.18
N GLU A 105 1.32 -14.28 -11.41
CA GLU A 105 0.32 -13.61 -12.24
C GLU A 105 -0.90 -14.51 -12.49
N ASN A 106 -2.05 -13.87 -12.65
CA ASN A 106 -3.38 -14.48 -12.79
C ASN A 106 -3.88 -15.25 -11.56
N ARG A 107 -3.10 -15.35 -10.47
CA ARG A 107 -3.53 -15.98 -9.24
C ARG A 107 -4.57 -15.13 -8.51
N ARG A 108 -5.64 -15.80 -8.04
CA ARG A 108 -6.68 -15.18 -7.19
C ARG A 108 -6.27 -15.27 -5.73
N ILE A 109 -6.23 -14.12 -5.06
CA ILE A 109 -5.89 -13.97 -3.66
C ILE A 109 -7.15 -13.59 -2.89
N HIS A 110 -7.57 -14.46 -1.98
CA HIS A 110 -8.72 -14.20 -1.11
C HIS A 110 -8.43 -13.03 -0.16
N ILE A 111 -9.46 -12.27 0.21
CA ILE A 111 -9.36 -11.10 1.09
C ILE A 111 -8.69 -11.41 2.44
N SER A 112 -8.81 -12.64 2.95
CA SER A 112 -8.15 -13.06 4.19
C SER A 112 -6.65 -13.31 4.07
N LYS A 113 -6.09 -13.32 2.85
CA LYS A 113 -4.67 -13.58 2.55
C LYS A 113 -3.99 -12.41 1.84
N ILE A 114 -4.76 -11.42 1.37
CA ILE A 114 -4.23 -10.32 0.56
C ILE A 114 -3.37 -9.35 1.35
N THR A 115 -3.51 -9.31 2.67
CA THR A 115 -2.74 -8.41 3.55
C THR A 115 -1.25 -8.58 3.37
N ASP A 116 -0.77 -9.82 3.21
CA ASP A 116 0.67 -10.09 3.14
C ASP A 116 1.23 -9.64 1.78
N ILE A 117 0.43 -9.74 0.72
CA ILE A 117 0.78 -9.22 -0.62
C ILE A 117 0.86 -7.69 -0.60
N ILE A 118 -0.09 -7.03 0.08
CA ILE A 118 -0.08 -5.57 0.26
C ILE A 118 1.17 -5.14 1.02
N ARG A 119 1.51 -5.83 2.12
CA ARG A 119 2.69 -5.54 2.94
C ARG A 119 3.99 -5.75 2.16
N LEU A 120 4.11 -6.84 1.40
CA LEU A 120 5.27 -7.06 0.53
C LEU A 120 5.48 -5.90 -0.45
N SER A 121 4.39 -5.34 -0.98
CA SER A 121 4.48 -4.18 -1.88
C SER A 121 4.83 -2.88 -1.16
N LEU A 122 4.20 -2.59 -0.02
CA LEU A 122 4.49 -1.39 0.79
C LEU A 122 5.89 -1.41 1.44
N ARG A 123 6.50 -2.59 1.58
CA ARG A 123 7.87 -2.80 2.04
C ARG A 123 8.88 -2.87 0.90
N GLU A 124 8.45 -2.59 -0.33
CA GLU A 124 9.30 -2.54 -1.53
C GLU A 124 9.99 -3.87 -1.87
N TYR A 125 9.44 -5.01 -1.41
CA TYR A 125 9.93 -6.33 -1.80
C TYR A 125 9.41 -6.77 -3.17
N ILE A 126 8.24 -6.27 -3.56
CA ILE A 126 7.59 -6.59 -4.84
C ILE A 126 6.93 -5.33 -5.43
N TYR A 127 6.73 -5.35 -6.74
CA TYR A 127 5.73 -4.50 -7.38
C TYR A 127 4.57 -5.37 -7.86
N VAL A 128 3.34 -4.96 -7.54
CA VAL A 128 2.13 -5.74 -7.85
C VAL A 128 1.00 -4.85 -8.33
N VAL A 129 0.27 -5.33 -9.33
CA VAL A 129 -1.00 -4.75 -9.76
C VAL A 129 -2.12 -5.73 -9.46
N LEU A 130 -3.12 -5.29 -8.71
CA LEU A 130 -4.24 -6.11 -8.28
C LEU A 130 -5.50 -5.69 -9.01
N ARG A 131 -6.22 -6.63 -9.60
CA ARG A 131 -7.48 -6.35 -10.31
C ARG A 131 -8.55 -7.37 -10.02
N ASN A 132 -9.79 -6.89 -9.90
CA ASN A 132 -10.99 -7.69 -9.99
C ASN A 132 -11.89 -7.11 -11.09
N LYS A 133 -12.04 -7.84 -12.20
CA LYS A 133 -12.84 -7.40 -13.35
C LYS A 133 -14.34 -7.35 -13.05
N GLU A 134 -14.84 -8.34 -12.30
CA GLU A 134 -16.24 -8.50 -11.91
C GLU A 134 -16.70 -7.33 -11.03
N HIS A 135 -15.93 -7.04 -9.98
CA HIS A 135 -16.21 -5.94 -9.07
C HIS A 135 -15.73 -4.59 -9.57
N LYS A 136 -15.10 -4.50 -10.76
CA LYS A 136 -14.57 -3.24 -11.30
C LYS A 136 -13.61 -2.54 -10.32
N LEU A 137 -12.72 -3.30 -9.68
CA LEU A 137 -11.71 -2.80 -8.74
C LEU A 137 -10.31 -3.03 -9.30
N HIS A 138 -9.46 -2.00 -9.26
CA HIS A 138 -8.08 -2.04 -9.72
C HIS A 138 -7.22 -1.21 -8.77
N ILE A 139 -6.11 -1.79 -8.32
CA ILE A 139 -5.16 -1.20 -7.37
C ILE A 139 -3.75 -1.33 -7.93
N LYS A 140 -3.00 -0.24 -7.91
CA LYS A 140 -1.59 -0.17 -8.29
C LYS A 140 -0.81 0.56 -7.20
N PHE A 141 0.35 0.01 -6.83
CA PHE A 141 1.23 0.63 -5.86
C PHE A 141 2.22 1.53 -6.60
N GLY A 142 2.00 2.84 -6.56
CA GLY A 142 2.95 3.81 -7.06
C GLY A 142 4.17 3.92 -6.14
N TYR A 143 5.16 4.70 -6.59
CA TYR A 143 6.31 5.04 -5.77
C TYR A 143 5.85 5.82 -4.53
N ASP A 144 6.64 5.80 -3.46
CA ASP A 144 6.47 6.73 -2.33
C ASP A 144 5.03 6.80 -1.74
N TYR A 145 4.42 5.64 -1.49
CA TYR A 145 3.07 5.52 -0.89
C TYR A 145 1.94 6.16 -1.69
N TYR A 146 2.13 6.39 -2.99
CA TYR A 146 1.06 6.80 -3.89
C TYR A 146 0.24 5.58 -4.35
N LEU A 147 -0.87 5.28 -3.65
CA LEU A 147 -1.72 4.14 -3.97
C LEU A 147 -2.79 4.54 -4.99
N ASN A 148 -2.67 4.03 -6.21
CA ASN A 148 -3.61 4.28 -7.29
C ASN A 148 -4.78 3.28 -7.25
N VAL A 149 -6.00 3.79 -7.15
CA VAL A 149 -7.22 2.98 -7.07
C VAL A 149 -8.24 3.43 -8.12
N SER A 150 -8.73 2.49 -8.92
CA SER A 150 -9.92 2.65 -9.76
C SER A 150 -11.00 1.73 -9.23
N CYS A 151 -12.14 2.27 -8.82
CA CYS A 151 -13.27 1.51 -8.30
C CYS A 151 -14.62 2.11 -8.74
N SER A 152 -15.71 1.39 -8.46
CA SER A 152 -17.09 1.85 -8.73
C SER A 152 -17.76 2.53 -7.53
N LEU A 153 -17.06 2.68 -6.40
CA LEU A 153 -17.55 3.47 -5.28
C LEU A 153 -17.68 4.94 -5.71
N ASN A 154 -18.70 5.64 -5.20
CA ASN A 154 -18.77 7.08 -5.38
C ASN A 154 -17.65 7.79 -4.57
N CYS A 155 -17.31 9.01 -4.96
CA CYS A 155 -16.22 9.77 -4.36
C CYS A 155 -16.39 9.98 -2.85
N ASP A 156 -17.60 10.24 -2.36
CA ASP A 156 -17.84 10.49 -0.93
C ASP A 156 -17.61 9.24 -0.09
N THR A 157 -18.08 8.08 -0.55
CA THR A 157 -17.83 6.79 0.10
C THR A 157 -16.34 6.48 0.13
N LEU A 158 -15.64 6.65 -1.00
CA LEU A 158 -14.19 6.43 -1.07
C LEU A 158 -13.44 7.38 -0.13
N LYS A 159 -13.79 8.67 -0.16
CA LYS A 159 -13.19 9.70 0.72
C LYS A 159 -13.40 9.36 2.20
N ASN A 160 -14.61 8.95 2.58
CA ASN A 160 -14.91 8.56 3.96
C ASN A 160 -14.09 7.35 4.42
N ILE A 161 -13.93 6.32 3.56
CA ILE A 161 -13.06 5.17 3.85
C ILE A 161 -11.62 5.62 4.08
N VAL A 162 -11.09 6.46 3.19
CA VAL A 162 -9.70 6.92 3.22
C VAL A 162 -9.41 7.81 4.44
N TYR A 163 -10.27 8.79 4.69
CA TYR A 163 -10.10 9.76 5.77
C TYR A 163 -10.25 9.13 7.15
N ARG A 164 -11.09 8.10 7.30
CA ARG A 164 -11.25 7.37 8.57
C ARG A 164 -9.93 6.73 9.03
N GLU A 165 -9.10 6.30 8.09
CA GLU A 165 -7.79 5.72 8.39
C GLU A 165 -6.69 6.80 8.51
N GLY A 166 -7.01 8.09 8.36
CA GLY A 166 -6.02 9.18 8.41
C GLY A 166 -5.09 9.21 7.19
N LEU A 167 -5.60 8.77 6.04
CA LEU A 167 -5.00 8.98 4.72
C LEU A 167 -5.84 9.99 3.93
N TYR A 168 -5.37 10.38 2.75
CA TYR A 168 -6.01 11.42 1.93
C TYR A 168 -6.17 10.96 0.48
N LEU A 169 -7.17 11.50 -0.19
CA LEU A 169 -7.18 11.51 -1.65
C LEU A 169 -6.26 12.65 -2.09
N ASP A 170 -5.35 12.37 -3.03
CA ASP A 170 -4.47 13.39 -3.60
C ASP A 170 -5.34 14.52 -4.20
N PRO A 171 -5.11 15.79 -3.80
CA PRO A 171 -5.92 16.91 -4.27
C PRO A 171 -5.52 17.46 -5.65
N ARG A 172 -4.42 16.98 -6.25
CA ARG A 172 -3.84 17.50 -7.50
C ARG A 172 -4.44 16.89 -8.76
#